data_AF-A0A833WGU7-F1
#
_entry.id   AF-A0A833WGU7-F1
#
_cell.length_a   1.000
_cell.length_b   1.000
_cell.length_c   1.000
_cell.angle_alpha   90.00
_cell.angle_beta   90.00
_cell.angle_gamma   90.00
#
_symmetry.space_group_name_H-M   'P 1'
#
loop_
_entity.id
_entity.type
_entity.pdbx_description
1 polymer ?
#
loop_
_entity_poly.entity_id
_entity_poly.type
_entity_poly.pdbx_seq_one_letter_code
_entity_poly.pdbx_strand_id
1 'polypeptide(L)'
;MVRKKVASASAATRSPQRFNACDENHDAVKTEVIPPASTQVSFKEMQRLHAMRMELFGFGGWLASALFYVLFLVWAYVPEATLEVYGFTYFPSKHWAVAVPAMIVVTYLFSLVMYKAVNLLSTPGLGSYATILDTHTVPLPEGTTCFEDDTEATPGIGDISIFEVNRHLFSTQDKQLKEE
;
A
#
# COMPACT_ATOMS: atom_id res chain seq x y z
N MET A 1 49.02 -28.79 0.78
CA MET A 1 49.33 -27.48 0.19
C MET A 1 48.68 -26.40 1.07
N VAL A 2 49.53 -25.60 1.73
CA VAL A 2 49.32 -24.24 2.31
C VAL A 2 48.08 -24.03 3.22
N ARG A 3 48.13 -24.33 4.53
CA ARG A 3 48.61 -23.55 5.70
C ARG A 3 47.77 -22.31 6.10
N LYS A 4 47.02 -22.48 7.20
CA LYS A 4 46.55 -21.45 8.15
C LYS A 4 47.69 -20.54 8.62
N LYS A 5 47.39 -19.27 8.90
CA LYS A 5 48.21 -18.45 9.81
C LYS A 5 47.35 -17.49 10.63
N VAL A 6 47.33 -17.75 11.94
CA VAL A 6 47.09 -16.78 13.01
C VAL A 6 48.44 -16.10 13.28
N ALA A 7 48.45 -14.79 13.55
CA ALA A 7 49.50 -14.17 14.35
C ALA A 7 49.01 -12.85 14.96
N SER A 8 49.25 -12.73 16.26
CA SER A 8 49.10 -11.58 17.16
C SER A 8 50.43 -10.78 17.24
N ALA A 9 50.41 -9.66 17.98
CA ALA A 9 51.52 -8.82 18.48
C ALA A 9 51.91 -7.61 17.58
N SER A 10 52.30 -6.43 18.07
CA SER A 10 52.45 -5.84 19.41
C SER A 10 52.67 -4.31 19.25
N ALA A 11 52.48 -3.59 20.35
CA ALA A 11 52.65 -2.15 20.60
C ALA A 11 53.92 -1.46 20.06
N ALA A 12 53.83 -0.15 19.79
CA ALA A 12 54.89 0.83 20.08
C ALA A 12 54.39 2.29 20.06
N THR A 13 54.38 2.87 21.26
CA THR A 13 54.50 4.27 21.70
C THR A 13 55.04 5.32 20.72
N ARG A 14 54.41 6.50 20.68
CA ARG A 14 55.11 7.80 20.59
C ARG A 14 54.20 8.99 20.95
N SER A 15 54.49 9.61 22.10
CA SER A 15 54.05 10.98 22.43
C SER A 15 54.82 11.99 21.58
N PRO A 16 54.27 13.20 21.36
CA PRO A 16 55.10 14.38 21.57
C PRO A 16 54.40 15.53 22.29
N GLN A 17 55.12 16.05 23.28
CA GLN A 17 55.44 17.45 23.57
C GLN A 17 54.35 18.54 23.50
N ARG A 18 54.13 19.10 24.69
CA ARG A 18 53.64 20.46 24.98
C ARG A 18 54.65 21.49 24.48
N PHE A 19 54.19 22.50 23.72
CA PHE A 19 54.87 23.78 23.55
C PHE A 19 53.80 24.89 23.63
N ASN A 20 54.06 25.90 24.46
CA ASN A 20 53.13 26.99 24.79
C ASN A 20 53.21 28.14 23.77
N ALA A 21 52.13 28.94 23.73
CA ALA A 21 52.09 30.40 23.81
C ALA A 21 51.46 31.18 22.62
N CYS A 22 50.68 32.19 23.04
CA CYS A 22 50.22 33.43 22.39
C CYS A 22 49.23 33.29 21.22
N ASP A 23 47.96 33.66 21.44
CA ASP A 23 47.41 35.03 21.40
C ASP A 23 47.01 35.40 19.97
N GLU A 24 45.73 35.22 19.64
CA GLU A 24 45.10 36.08 18.63
C GLU A 24 43.61 36.21 18.91
N ASN A 25 43.27 37.45 19.23
CA ASN A 25 41.95 38.00 19.46
C ASN A 25 41.15 37.93 18.15
N HIS A 26 40.17 37.02 18.06
CA HIS A 26 39.21 37.01 16.96
C HIS A 26 37.84 37.49 17.44
N ASP A 27 37.46 38.64 16.89
CA ASP A 27 36.17 39.28 17.01
C ASP A 27 35.00 38.27 16.91
N ALA A 28 34.08 38.41 17.87
CA ALA A 28 32.85 37.66 17.95
C ALA A 28 31.94 37.96 16.75
N VAL A 29 32.10 37.23 15.66
CA VAL A 29 31.02 37.01 14.70
C VAL A 29 30.04 36.04 15.37
N LYS A 30 28.97 36.60 15.94
CA LYS A 30 27.81 35.82 16.36
C LYS A 30 27.14 35.27 15.10
N THR A 31 27.61 34.13 14.62
CA THR A 31 26.90 33.32 13.63
C THR A 31 25.58 32.93 14.27
N GLU A 32 24.51 33.61 13.86
CA GLU A 32 23.16 33.16 14.14
C GLU A 32 22.97 31.85 13.37
N VAL A 33 23.15 30.74 14.07
CA VAL A 33 22.80 29.41 13.59
C VAL A 33 21.29 29.42 13.42
N ILE A 34 20.83 29.74 12.21
CA ILE A 34 19.45 29.49 11.80
C ILE A 34 19.26 27.98 11.97
N PRO A 35 18.41 27.51 12.91
CA PRO A 35 18.11 26.08 12.98
C PRO A 35 17.50 25.68 11.64
N PRO A 36 17.84 24.53 11.04
CA PRO A 36 17.04 24.00 9.95
C PRO A 36 15.68 23.69 10.57
N ALA A 37 14.74 24.62 10.41
CA ALA A 37 13.35 24.42 10.73
C ALA A 37 12.86 23.31 9.81
N SER A 38 13.05 22.07 10.24
CA SER A 38 12.30 20.94 9.75
C SER A 38 10.85 21.28 10.06
N THR A 39 10.18 21.88 9.07
CA THR A 39 8.75 22.14 9.12
C THR A 39 8.10 20.79 8.97
N GLN A 40 8.06 20.02 10.06
CA GLN A 40 7.28 18.82 10.20
C GLN A 40 5.82 19.28 10.18
N VAL A 41 5.26 19.37 8.98
CA VAL A 41 3.83 19.62 8.79
C VAL A 41 3.07 18.54 9.54
N SER A 42 2.22 18.96 10.47
CA SER A 42 1.34 18.09 11.26
C SER A 42 0.60 17.11 10.33
N PHE A 43 0.40 15.87 10.79
CA PHE A 43 -0.29 14.83 10.02
C PHE A 43 -1.67 15.31 9.51
N LYS A 44 -2.39 16.09 10.32
CA LYS A 44 -3.69 16.66 9.95
C LYS A 44 -3.58 17.69 8.83
N GLU A 45 -2.51 18.47 8.82
CA GLU A 45 -2.21 19.47 7.78
C GLU A 45 -1.78 18.76 6.50
N MET A 46 -1.01 17.67 6.58
CA MET A 46 -0.71 16.80 5.43
C MET A 46 -1.99 16.19 4.83
N GLN A 47 -2.91 15.69 5.66
CA GLN A 47 -4.19 15.15 5.18
C GLN A 47 -5.04 16.23 4.50
N ARG A 48 -5.11 17.43 5.06
CA ARG A 48 -5.83 18.58 4.47
C ARG A 48 -5.23 19.02 3.13
N LEU A 49 -3.91 19.08 3.05
CA LEU A 49 -3.20 19.42 1.81
C LEU A 49 -3.50 18.38 0.72
N HIS A 50 -3.49 17.08 1.05
CA HIS A 50 -3.88 16.05 0.12
C HIS A 50 -5.34 16.20 -0.33
N ALA A 51 -6.27 16.40 0.61
CA ALA A 51 -7.69 16.58 0.29
C ALA A 51 -7.93 17.76 -0.65
N MET A 52 -7.39 18.94 -0.32
CA MET A 52 -7.49 20.15 -1.15
C MET A 52 -6.92 19.93 -2.56
N ARG A 53 -5.76 19.25 -2.65
CA ARG A 53 -5.14 18.92 -3.93
C ARG A 53 -6.06 18.04 -4.78
N MET A 54 -6.62 17.00 -4.17
CA MET A 54 -7.54 16.06 -4.85
C MET A 54 -8.81 16.77 -5.33
N GLU A 55 -9.36 17.70 -4.54
CA GLU A 55 -10.53 18.50 -4.92
C GLU A 55 -10.26 19.39 -6.14
N LEU A 56 -9.11 20.07 -6.18
CA LEU A 56 -8.74 20.93 -7.31
C LEU A 56 -8.53 20.12 -8.60
N PHE A 57 -7.80 19.00 -8.53
CA PHE A 57 -7.61 18.13 -9.68
C PHE A 57 -8.91 17.45 -10.12
N GLY A 58 -9.78 17.08 -9.16
CA GLY A 58 -11.10 16.53 -9.43
C GLY A 58 -11.99 17.52 -10.19
N PHE A 59 -12.05 18.77 -9.73
CA PHE A 59 -12.82 19.83 -10.39
C PHE A 59 -12.27 20.16 -11.79
N GLY A 60 -10.96 20.34 -11.90
CA GLY A 60 -10.30 20.60 -13.19
C GLY A 60 -10.50 19.44 -14.18
N GLY A 61 -10.38 18.21 -13.70
CA GLY A 61 -10.65 17.00 -14.48
C GLY A 61 -12.10 16.93 -14.93
N TRP A 62 -13.06 17.20 -14.05
CA TRP A 62 -14.49 17.24 -14.40
C TRP A 62 -14.79 18.26 -15.50
N LEU A 63 -14.25 19.47 -15.39
CA LEU A 63 -14.48 20.52 -16.38
C LEU A 63 -13.86 20.17 -17.73
N ALA A 64 -12.64 19.63 -17.73
CA ALA A 64 -11.97 19.14 -18.93
C ALA A 64 -12.75 17.98 -19.58
N SER A 65 -13.17 16.99 -18.80
CA SER A 65 -13.99 15.86 -19.28
C SER A 65 -15.31 16.33 -19.86
N ALA A 66 -15.99 17.29 -19.23
CA ALA A 66 -17.23 17.85 -19.75
C ALA A 66 -17.01 18.56 -21.10
N LEU A 67 -15.95 19.36 -21.22
CA LEU A 67 -15.60 20.03 -22.47
C LEU A 67 -15.26 19.04 -23.58
N PHE A 68 -14.41 18.04 -23.32
CA PHE A 68 -14.10 17.00 -24.30
C PHE A 68 -15.33 16.19 -24.69
N TYR A 69 -16.23 15.90 -23.75
CA TYR A 69 -17.47 15.19 -24.02
C TYR A 69 -18.38 16.00 -24.96
N VAL A 70 -18.57 17.30 -24.71
CA VAL A 70 -19.36 18.16 -25.60
C VAL A 70 -18.73 18.23 -27.00
N LEU A 71 -17.41 18.41 -27.11
CA LEU A 71 -16.72 18.41 -28.40
C LEU A 71 -16.86 17.06 -29.13
N PHE A 72 -16.79 15.96 -28.39
CA PHE A 72 -17.00 14.62 -28.93
C PHE A 72 -18.42 14.44 -29.48
N LEU A 73 -19.46 14.89 -28.75
CA LEU A 73 -20.84 14.82 -29.23
C LEU A 73 -21.04 15.68 -30.48
N VAL A 74 -20.53 16.92 -30.48
CA VAL A 74 -20.61 17.79 -31.66
C VAL A 74 -19.99 17.11 -32.87
N TRP A 75 -18.78 16.57 -32.75
CA TRP A 75 -18.12 15.83 -33.82
C TRP A 75 -18.90 14.57 -34.25
N ALA A 76 -19.43 13.79 -33.31
CA ALA A 76 -20.15 12.56 -33.61
C ALA A 76 -21.45 12.82 -34.38
N TYR A 77 -22.25 13.81 -33.97
CA TYR A 77 -23.58 14.06 -34.52
C TYR A 77 -23.60 15.00 -35.72
N VAL A 78 -22.65 15.95 -35.86
CA VAL A 78 -22.63 16.89 -36.99
C VAL A 78 -22.22 16.18 -38.28
N PRO A 79 -23.03 16.19 -39.37
CA PRO A 79 -22.72 15.49 -40.62
C PRO A 79 -21.36 15.89 -41.22
N GLU A 80 -20.67 14.94 -41.87
CA GLU A 80 -19.34 15.17 -42.47
C GLU A 80 -19.37 16.29 -43.52
N ALA A 81 -20.41 16.36 -44.36
CA ALA A 81 -20.58 17.42 -45.34
C ALA A 81 -20.59 18.83 -44.70
N THR A 82 -21.13 18.98 -43.49
CA THR A 82 -21.09 20.27 -42.77
C THR A 82 -19.69 20.57 -42.26
N LEU A 83 -18.99 19.57 -41.69
CA LEU A 83 -17.61 19.71 -41.23
C LEU A 83 -16.65 20.08 -42.37
N GLU A 84 -16.83 19.49 -43.56
CA GLU A 84 -16.03 19.79 -44.75
C GLU A 84 -16.18 21.24 -45.21
N VAL A 85 -17.38 21.82 -45.12
CA VAL A 85 -17.63 23.25 -45.44
C VAL A 85 -16.86 24.17 -44.49
N TYR A 86 -16.68 23.77 -43.23
CA TYR A 86 -15.87 24.50 -42.25
C TYR A 86 -14.35 24.22 -42.37
N GLY A 87 -13.94 23.38 -43.34
CA GLY A 87 -12.53 23.06 -43.60
C GLY A 87 -11.98 21.88 -42.79
N PHE A 88 -12.84 21.09 -42.14
CA PHE A 88 -12.43 19.91 -41.37
C PHE A 88 -12.54 18.62 -42.19
N THR A 89 -11.53 18.31 -43.00
CA THR A 89 -11.55 17.18 -43.96
C THR A 89 -10.80 15.92 -43.50
N TYR A 90 -10.06 15.96 -42.39
CA TYR A 90 -9.10 14.90 -42.01
C TYR A 90 -9.46 14.15 -40.70
N PHE A 91 -10.71 14.22 -40.24
CA PHE A 91 -11.11 13.46 -39.05
C PHE A 91 -11.20 11.95 -39.33
N PRO A 92 -11.00 11.09 -38.31
CA PRO A 92 -11.25 9.67 -38.46
C PRO A 92 -12.73 9.43 -38.76
N SER A 93 -13.03 8.28 -39.34
CA SER A 93 -14.40 7.85 -39.65
C SER A 93 -15.32 7.88 -38.42
N LYS A 94 -16.56 8.31 -38.62
CA LYS A 94 -17.54 8.43 -37.52
C LYS A 94 -17.88 7.12 -36.81
N HIS A 95 -17.59 5.96 -37.40
CA HIS A 95 -17.81 4.68 -36.73
C HIS A 95 -17.03 4.56 -35.41
N TRP A 96 -15.92 5.31 -35.26
CA TRP A 96 -15.17 5.39 -34.01
C TRP A 96 -15.99 6.00 -32.86
N ALA A 97 -16.99 6.85 -33.14
CA ALA A 97 -17.88 7.39 -32.12
C ALA A 97 -18.68 6.30 -31.39
N VAL A 98 -18.96 5.17 -32.05
CA VAL A 98 -19.62 4.00 -31.44
C VAL A 98 -18.60 2.97 -30.96
N ALA A 99 -17.54 2.76 -31.74
CA ALA A 99 -16.52 1.76 -31.40
C ALA A 99 -15.79 2.10 -30.09
N VAL A 100 -15.45 3.37 -29.84
CA VAL A 100 -14.73 3.77 -28.62
C VAL A 100 -15.55 3.48 -27.35
N PRO A 101 -16.81 3.95 -27.21
CA PRO A 101 -17.65 3.57 -26.07
C PRO A 101 -17.84 2.06 -25.92
N ALA A 102 -18.06 1.34 -27.02
CA ALA A 102 -18.21 -0.12 -26.99
C ALA A 102 -16.93 -0.81 -26.47
N MET A 103 -15.76 -0.39 -26.95
CA MET A 103 -14.47 -0.90 -26.50
C MET A 103 -14.22 -0.62 -25.01
N ILE A 104 -14.63 0.54 -24.49
CA ILE A 104 -14.52 0.84 -23.05
C ILE A 104 -15.34 -0.15 -22.23
N VAL A 105 -16.60 -0.41 -22.61
CA VAL A 105 -17.47 -1.37 -21.91
C VAL A 105 -16.90 -2.79 -21.96
N VAL A 106 -16.48 -3.25 -23.14
CA VAL A 106 -15.90 -4.58 -23.32
C VAL A 106 -14.61 -4.73 -22.51
N THR A 107 -13.73 -3.71 -22.55
CA THR A 107 -12.47 -3.73 -21.80
C THR A 107 -12.72 -3.73 -20.29
N TYR A 108 -13.70 -2.96 -19.81
CA TYR A 108 -14.08 -2.96 -18.41
C TYR A 108 -14.58 -4.34 -17.95
N LEU A 109 -15.52 -4.95 -18.66
CA LEU A 109 -16.01 -6.29 -18.34
C LEU A 109 -14.88 -7.34 -18.40
N PHE A 110 -14.04 -7.26 -19.44
CA PHE A 110 -12.87 -8.12 -19.57
C PHE A 110 -11.92 -7.98 -18.38
N SER A 111 -11.66 -6.75 -17.92
CA SER A 111 -10.80 -6.49 -16.77
C SER A 111 -11.31 -7.14 -15.48
N LEU A 112 -12.65 -7.21 -15.27
CA LEU A 112 -13.24 -7.85 -14.10
C LEU A 112 -13.01 -9.36 -14.12
N VAL A 113 -13.21 -9.98 -15.29
CA VAL A 113 -12.95 -11.41 -15.50
C VAL A 113 -11.46 -11.71 -15.34
N MET A 114 -10.60 -10.88 -15.92
CA MET A 114 -9.15 -11.02 -15.82
C MET A 114 -8.68 -10.87 -14.36
N TYR A 115 -9.19 -9.89 -13.63
CA TYR A 115 -8.92 -9.72 -12.20
C TYR A 115 -9.32 -10.96 -11.41
N LYS A 116 -10.51 -11.53 -11.66
CA LYS A 116 -10.93 -12.79 -11.05
C LYS A 116 -9.97 -13.93 -11.39
N ALA A 117 -9.63 -14.10 -12.66
CA ALA A 117 -8.69 -15.12 -13.11
C ALA A 117 -7.34 -14.99 -12.40
N VAL A 118 -6.74 -13.79 -12.37
CA VAL A 118 -5.47 -13.54 -11.67
C VAL A 118 -5.56 -13.87 -10.19
N ASN A 119 -6.64 -13.45 -9.51
CA ASN A 119 -6.82 -13.82 -8.09
C ASN A 119 -6.93 -15.33 -7.90
N LEU A 120 -7.64 -16.06 -8.79
CA LEU A 120 -7.68 -17.52 -8.74
C LEU A 120 -6.29 -18.15 -8.96
N LEU A 121 -5.49 -17.62 -9.90
CA LEU A 121 -4.12 -18.07 -10.11
C LEU A 121 -3.22 -17.80 -8.89
N SER A 122 -3.47 -16.72 -8.15
CA SER A 122 -2.71 -16.36 -6.94
C SER A 122 -3.21 -17.05 -5.67
N THR A 123 -4.39 -17.67 -5.68
CA THR A 123 -4.98 -18.35 -4.51
C THR A 123 -4.41 -19.77 -4.39
N PRO A 124 -4.01 -20.23 -3.19
CA PRO A 124 -3.65 -21.63 -2.96
C PRO A 124 -4.79 -22.59 -3.34
N GLY A 125 -4.47 -23.82 -3.72
CA GLY A 125 -5.49 -24.83 -4.02
C GLY A 125 -6.44 -25.06 -2.83
N LEU A 126 -7.69 -25.45 -3.10
CA LEU A 126 -8.77 -25.56 -2.11
C LEU A 126 -8.46 -26.46 -0.90
N GLY A 127 -7.57 -27.45 -1.05
CA GLY A 127 -7.15 -28.35 0.03
C GLY A 127 -5.93 -27.86 0.83
N SER A 128 -5.39 -26.68 0.54
CA SER A 128 -4.20 -26.16 1.21
C SER A 128 -4.56 -25.55 2.57
N TYR A 129 -3.80 -25.88 3.62
CA TYR A 129 -3.92 -25.23 4.93
C TYR A 129 -3.66 -23.72 4.88
N ALA A 130 -2.96 -23.22 3.85
CA ALA A 130 -2.77 -21.79 3.62
C ALA A 130 -4.08 -21.04 3.30
N THR A 131 -5.19 -21.76 3.06
CA THR A 131 -6.53 -21.17 2.95
C THR A 131 -7.23 -20.99 4.30
N ILE A 132 -6.72 -21.65 5.35
CA ILE A 132 -7.26 -21.61 6.71
C ILE A 132 -6.41 -20.66 7.58
N LEU A 133 -5.09 -20.67 7.40
CA LEU A 133 -4.13 -19.87 8.15
C LEU A 133 -3.26 -19.06 7.18
N ASP A 134 -3.05 -17.79 7.48
CA ASP A 134 -2.19 -16.89 6.73
C ASP A 134 -0.95 -16.45 7.55
N THR A 135 -0.07 -15.66 6.95
CA THR A 135 1.14 -15.14 7.61
C THR A 135 0.81 -14.19 8.77
N HIS A 136 -0.39 -13.61 8.79
CA HIS A 136 -0.85 -12.66 9.80
C HIS A 136 -1.70 -13.30 10.89
N THR A 137 -1.87 -14.62 10.87
CA THR A 137 -2.58 -15.37 11.90
C THR A 137 -1.80 -15.28 13.21
N VAL A 138 -2.46 -14.81 14.27
CA VAL A 138 -1.88 -14.63 15.60
C VAL A 138 -2.43 -15.70 16.53
N PRO A 139 -1.73 -16.84 16.74
CA PRO A 139 -2.23 -17.88 17.62
C PRO A 139 -2.24 -17.44 19.09
N LEU A 140 -3.15 -18.02 19.88
CA LEU A 140 -3.09 -17.87 21.34
C LEU A 140 -1.79 -18.48 21.91
N PRO A 141 -1.31 -17.99 23.07
CA PRO A 141 -0.19 -18.60 23.79
C PRO A 141 -0.42 -20.10 24.05
N GLU A 142 0.65 -20.90 23.97
CA GLU A 142 0.56 -22.35 24.20
C GLU A 142 -0.05 -22.66 25.57
N GLY A 143 -1.09 -23.50 25.59
CA GLY A 143 -1.79 -23.92 26.81
C GLY A 143 -2.90 -23.00 27.28
N THR A 144 -3.19 -21.90 26.56
CA THR A 144 -4.35 -21.04 26.83
C THR A 144 -5.46 -21.34 25.82
N THR A 145 -6.67 -21.63 26.29
CA THR A 145 -7.84 -21.85 25.42
C THR A 145 -8.82 -20.70 25.56
N CYS A 146 -9.50 -20.31 24.48
CA CYS A 146 -10.55 -19.28 24.55
C CYS A 146 -11.82 -19.75 25.27
N PHE A 147 -11.86 -21.02 25.71
CA PHE A 147 -13.00 -21.67 26.35
C PHE A 147 -12.77 -21.95 27.84
N GLU A 148 -11.56 -21.75 28.36
CA GLU A 148 -11.28 -21.76 29.79
C GLU A 148 -11.53 -20.35 30.36
N ASP A 149 -12.31 -20.29 31.43
CA ASP A 149 -12.64 -19.05 32.14
C ASP A 149 -11.46 -18.66 33.03
N ASP A 150 -10.43 -18.07 32.41
CA ASP A 150 -9.35 -17.43 33.14
C ASP A 150 -9.92 -16.16 33.80
N THR A 151 -10.24 -16.25 35.09
CA THR A 151 -10.72 -15.14 35.95
C THR A 151 -9.79 -13.91 36.03
N GLU A 152 -8.71 -13.83 35.24
CA GLU A 152 -7.84 -12.66 35.13
C GLU A 152 -8.29 -11.68 34.03
N ALA A 153 -7.84 -10.43 34.18
CA ALA A 153 -8.32 -9.27 33.45
C ALA A 153 -8.14 -9.39 31.92
N THR A 154 -9.22 -9.76 31.23
CA THR A 154 -9.37 -9.86 29.76
C THR A 154 -8.45 -10.93 29.14
N PRO A 155 -9.00 -12.02 28.58
CA PRO A 155 -8.18 -13.05 27.96
C PRO A 155 -7.38 -12.48 26.77
N GLY A 156 -6.22 -13.10 26.50
CA GLY A 156 -5.38 -12.72 25.37
C GLY A 156 -6.15 -12.80 24.04
N ILE A 157 -5.98 -11.78 23.20
CA ILE A 157 -6.62 -11.76 21.87
C ILE A 157 -5.75 -12.51 20.86
N GLY A 158 -6.33 -13.50 20.20
CA GLY A 158 -5.68 -14.29 19.17
C GLY A 158 -6.69 -15.12 18.37
N ASP A 159 -6.24 -15.63 17.22
CA ASP A 159 -7.01 -16.49 16.35
C ASP A 159 -7.13 -17.89 16.94
N ILE A 160 -8.36 -18.38 17.02
CA ILE A 160 -8.68 -19.72 17.53
C ILE A 160 -8.59 -20.70 16.36
N SER A 161 -7.88 -21.82 16.55
CA SER A 161 -7.77 -22.82 15.49
C SER A 161 -9.11 -23.50 15.22
N ILE A 162 -9.40 -23.80 13.93
CA ILE A 162 -10.62 -24.53 13.53
C ILE A 162 -10.71 -25.91 14.21
N PHE A 163 -9.56 -26.51 14.53
CA PHE A 163 -9.49 -27.79 15.24
C PHE A 163 -10.03 -27.68 16.67
N GLU A 164 -9.70 -26.60 17.35
CA GLU A 164 -10.17 -26.34 18.72
C GLU A 164 -11.66 -26.01 18.75
N VAL A 165 -12.13 -25.16 17.83
CA VAL A 165 -13.56 -24.87 17.66
C VAL A 165 -14.34 -26.15 17.39
N ASN A 166 -13.89 -26.98 16.43
CA ASN A 166 -14.57 -28.24 16.12
C ASN A 166 -14.58 -29.21 17.30
N ARG A 167 -13.46 -29.32 18.04
CA ARG A 167 -13.40 -30.16 19.24
C ARG A 167 -14.42 -29.71 20.27
N HIS A 168 -14.55 -28.41 20.55
CA HIS A 168 -15.52 -27.92 21.54
C HIS A 168 -16.96 -28.02 21.06
N LEU A 169 -17.23 -27.64 19.80
CA LEU A 169 -18.59 -27.65 19.25
C LEU A 169 -19.17 -29.06 19.14
N PHE A 170 -18.38 -30.05 18.69
CA PHE A 170 -18.87 -31.39 18.40
C PHE A 170 -18.64 -32.41 19.52
N SER A 171 -17.74 -32.16 20.49
CA SER A 171 -17.53 -33.11 21.61
C SER A 171 -18.71 -33.24 22.56
N THR A 172 -19.63 -32.28 22.58
CA THR A 172 -20.84 -32.31 23.41
C THR A 172 -21.88 -33.29 22.87
N GLN A 173 -21.92 -33.48 21.54
CA GLN A 173 -22.89 -34.35 20.87
C GLN A 173 -22.59 -35.83 21.12
N ASP A 174 -21.30 -36.20 21.16
CA ASP A 174 -20.84 -37.55 21.51
C ASP A 174 -21.11 -37.94 22.96
N LYS A 175 -21.18 -36.97 23.88
CA LYS A 175 -21.51 -37.24 25.29
C LYS A 175 -22.98 -37.57 25.47
N GLN A 176 -23.86 -36.85 24.78
CA GLN A 176 -25.31 -37.10 24.82
C GLN A 176 -25.70 -38.44 24.19
N LEU A 177 -25.00 -38.89 23.13
CA LEU A 177 -25.22 -40.18 22.46
C LEU A 177 -24.73 -41.41 23.26
N LYS A 178 -23.90 -41.22 24.28
CA LYS A 178 -23.40 -42.31 25.15
C LYS A 178 -24.18 -42.46 26.45
N GLU A 179 -25.08 -41.53 26.74
CA GLU A 179 -25.92 -41.52 27.94
C GLU A 179 -27.35 -42.05 27.68
N GLU A 180 -27.70 -42.35 26.42
CA GLU A 180 -28.86 -43.17 26.01
C GLU A 180 -28.47 -44.64 25.77
#